data_AF-A0A3C1ERS6-F1
#
_entry.id   AF-A0A3C1ERS6-F1
#
_cell.length_a   1.000
_cell.length_b   1.000
_cell.length_c   1.000
_cell.angle_alpha   90.00
_cell.angle_beta   90.00
_cell.angle_gamma   90.00
#
_symmetry.space_group_name_H-M   'P 1'
#
loop_
_entity.id
_entity.type
_entity.pdbx_description
1 polymer ?
#
loop_
_entity_poly.entity_id
_entity_poly.type
_entity_poly.pdbx_seq_one_letter_code
_entity_poly.pdbx_strand_id
1 'polypeptide(L)'
;MKRIILVAFGIVGMSTSVVLPKDMIKEKTRPMFGDSVKIKQTPETAAAGFAGKHGSVTGETTPSMTHVEVIGKLQSDYALSVMFNDAKHVSAWFSPDLVEFVDHGAGTEIVIGDYKAVRNADGTWDETKSRKPIAKPAKKSWWKFW
;
A
#
# COMPACT_ATOMS: atom_id res chain seq x y z
N MET A 1 -14.72 1.15 -34.39
CA MET A 1 -15.53 0.35 -35.33
C MET A 1 -16.49 -0.50 -34.51
N LYS A 2 -17.80 -0.23 -34.60
CA LYS A 2 -18.85 -0.88 -33.78
C LYS A 2 -19.36 -2.12 -34.50
N ARG A 3 -19.42 -3.26 -33.82
CA ARG A 3 -20.18 -4.44 -34.27
C ARG A 3 -21.40 -4.60 -33.36
N ILE A 4 -22.58 -4.56 -33.96
CA ILE A 4 -23.87 -4.82 -33.34
C ILE A 4 -24.15 -6.32 -33.56
N ILE A 5 -24.47 -7.04 -32.49
CA ILE A 5 -24.96 -8.44 -32.60
C ILE A 5 -26.39 -8.45 -32.07
N LEU A 6 -27.32 -8.93 -32.92
CA LEU A 6 -28.72 -9.20 -32.59
C LEU A 6 -28.82 -10.33 -31.57
N VAL A 7 -29.66 -10.17 -30.55
CA VAL A 7 -30.00 -11.23 -29.59
C VAL A 7 -31.31 -11.86 -30.01
N ALA A 8 -31.30 -13.17 -30.28
CA ALA A 8 -32.48 -14.01 -30.34
C ALA A 8 -32.71 -14.65 -28.97
N PHE A 9 -33.94 -14.56 -28.45
CA PHE A 9 -34.34 -15.17 -27.19
C PHE A 9 -34.48 -16.70 -27.36
N GLY A 10 -33.66 -17.44 -26.60
CA GLY A 10 -33.79 -18.88 -26.40
C GLY A 10 -33.44 -19.18 -24.94
N ILE A 11 -34.41 -19.72 -24.21
CA ILE A 11 -34.30 -20.13 -22.80
C ILE A 11 -33.23 -21.22 -22.68
N VAL A 12 -32.22 -21.01 -21.83
CA VAL A 12 -31.53 -21.98 -20.95
C VAL A 12 -30.26 -21.32 -20.38
N GLY A 13 -30.17 -21.27 -19.05
CA GLY A 13 -28.97 -21.11 -18.21
C GLY A 13 -27.82 -20.23 -18.73
N MET A 14 -27.76 -18.97 -18.29
CA MET A 14 -26.53 -18.17 -18.35
C MET A 14 -26.34 -17.38 -17.06
N SER A 15 -25.21 -17.66 -16.39
CA SER A 15 -24.59 -16.79 -15.41
C SER A 15 -24.52 -15.37 -15.98
N THR A 16 -25.26 -14.45 -15.38
CA THR A 16 -25.20 -13.04 -15.73
C THR A 16 -23.86 -12.49 -15.26
N SER A 17 -22.85 -12.49 -16.12
CA SER A 17 -21.67 -11.66 -15.93
C SER A 17 -22.09 -10.21 -16.09
N VAL A 18 -22.33 -9.55 -14.95
CA VAL A 18 -22.50 -8.11 -14.87
C VAL A 18 -21.15 -7.47 -15.24
N VAL A 19 -21.04 -6.94 -16.46
CA VAL A 19 -19.90 -6.10 -16.82
C VAL A 19 -20.12 -4.75 -16.16
N LEU A 20 -19.53 -4.57 -14.97
CA LEU A 20 -19.54 -3.29 -14.29
C LEU A 20 -18.79 -2.25 -15.15
N PRO A 21 -19.33 -1.03 -15.33
CA PRO A 21 -18.61 0.04 -16.00
C PRO A 21 -17.31 0.32 -15.25
N LYS A 22 -16.22 0.52 -16.01
CA LYS A 22 -14.84 0.72 -15.50
C LYS A 22 -14.71 1.88 -14.49
N ASP A 23 -15.72 2.73 -14.40
CA ASP A 23 -15.76 3.94 -13.57
C ASP A 23 -16.61 3.79 -12.29
N MET A 24 -17.25 2.63 -12.04
CA MET A 24 -18.25 2.46 -10.97
C MET A 24 -17.79 1.67 -9.74
N ILE A 25 -16.48 1.57 -9.54
CA ILE A 25 -15.89 1.25 -8.23
C ILE A 25 -14.72 2.21 -8.00
N LYS A 26 -15.02 3.49 -7.73
CA LYS A 26 -14.20 4.21 -6.74
C LYS A 26 -14.64 3.68 -5.38
N GLU A 27 -14.31 2.43 -5.09
CA GLU A 27 -14.27 2.02 -3.69
C GLU A 27 -13.35 3.04 -3.02
N LYS A 28 -13.81 3.69 -1.96
CA LYS A 28 -12.96 4.56 -1.15
C LYS A 28 -11.97 3.61 -0.46
N THR A 29 -10.97 3.15 -1.19
CA THR A 29 -9.95 2.24 -0.70
C THR A 29 -9.27 2.98 0.44
N ARG A 30 -9.39 2.41 1.64
CA ARG A 30 -8.68 2.94 2.80
C ARG A 30 -7.20 2.72 2.53
N PRO A 31 -6.37 3.79 2.47
CA PRO A 31 -4.95 3.61 2.25
C PRO A 31 -4.36 2.73 3.35
N MET A 32 -3.57 1.73 2.95
CA MET A 32 -2.87 0.84 3.87
C MET A 32 -1.36 1.05 3.77
N PHE A 33 -0.63 0.42 4.69
CA PHE A 33 0.83 0.45 4.70
C PHE A 33 1.41 0.10 3.31
N GLY A 34 2.36 0.92 2.85
CA GLY A 34 3.02 0.80 1.54
C GLY A 34 2.28 1.42 0.37
N ASP A 35 1.02 1.84 0.52
CA ASP A 35 0.27 2.47 -0.57
C ASP A 35 0.82 3.85 -0.91
N SER A 36 0.83 4.14 -2.21
CA SER A 36 1.05 5.48 -2.74
C SER A 36 -0.18 6.33 -2.47
N VAL A 37 0.05 7.52 -1.91
CA VAL A 37 -1.00 8.44 -1.51
C VAL A 37 -0.70 9.86 -1.93
N LYS A 38 -1.77 10.66 -1.99
CA LYS A 38 -1.72 12.10 -2.17
C LYS A 38 -2.43 12.79 -1.01
N ILE A 39 -1.85 13.88 -0.51
CA ILE A 39 -2.48 14.67 0.56
C ILE A 39 -3.50 15.64 -0.06
N LYS A 40 -4.72 15.66 0.48
CA LYS A 40 -5.78 16.57 0.05
C LYS A 40 -5.35 18.03 0.18
N GLN A 41 -5.85 18.87 -0.72
CA GLN A 41 -5.72 20.32 -0.58
C GLN A 41 -6.80 20.85 0.35
N THR A 42 -6.42 21.13 1.60
CA THR A 42 -7.27 21.78 2.61
C THR A 42 -6.49 22.91 3.28
N PRO A 43 -7.16 23.85 3.97
CA PRO A 43 -6.45 24.89 4.72
C PRO A 43 -5.45 24.32 5.73
N GLU A 44 -5.81 23.23 6.41
CA GLU A 44 -4.98 22.54 7.40
C GLU A 44 -3.69 21.97 6.77
N THR A 45 -3.82 21.25 5.66
CA THR A 45 -2.66 20.66 4.96
C THR A 45 -1.82 21.71 4.25
N ALA A 46 -2.43 22.82 3.82
CA ALA A 46 -1.72 23.95 3.23
C ALA A 46 -0.89 24.70 4.28
N ALA A 47 -1.47 24.96 5.46
CA ALA A 47 -0.76 25.58 6.58
C ALA A 47 0.42 24.73 7.06
N ALA A 48 0.27 23.40 7.05
CA ALA A 48 1.35 22.47 7.37
C ALA A 48 2.35 22.23 6.22
N GLY A 49 2.13 22.79 5.03
CA GLY A 49 3.02 22.67 3.88
C GLY A 49 3.01 21.29 3.19
N PHE A 50 1.94 20.51 3.35
CA PHE A 50 1.80 19.17 2.77
C PHE A 50 0.70 19.05 1.69
N ALA A 51 -0.12 20.08 1.51
CA ALA A 51 -1.21 20.08 0.52
C ALA A 51 -0.74 19.66 -0.88
N GLY A 52 -1.38 18.62 -1.45
CA GLY A 52 -1.11 18.12 -2.79
C GLY A 52 0.17 17.30 -2.96
N LYS A 53 0.98 17.12 -1.90
CA LYS A 53 2.21 16.30 -1.97
C LYS A 53 1.88 14.82 -2.11
N HIS A 54 2.78 14.11 -2.77
CA HIS A 54 2.75 12.67 -2.95
C HIS A 54 3.72 11.97 -1.99
N GLY A 55 3.31 10.82 -1.49
CA GLY A 55 4.12 10.00 -0.59
C GLY A 55 3.61 8.58 -0.48
N SER A 56 4.18 7.82 0.45
CA SER A 56 3.79 6.46 0.77
C SER A 56 3.37 6.35 2.23
N VAL A 57 2.33 5.56 2.51
CA VAL A 57 1.94 5.26 3.90
C VAL A 57 3.02 4.39 4.55
N THR A 58 3.61 4.89 5.64
CA THR A 58 4.68 4.20 6.39
C THR A 58 4.27 3.71 7.76
N GLY A 59 3.02 3.95 8.17
CA GLY A 59 2.54 3.47 9.44
C GLY A 59 1.12 3.91 9.73
N GLU A 60 0.56 3.28 10.73
CA GLU A 60 -0.73 3.60 11.33
C GLU A 60 -0.57 3.67 12.84
N THR A 61 -1.40 4.46 13.50
CA THR A 61 -1.34 4.58 14.96
C THR A 61 -2.70 4.92 15.56
N THR A 62 -2.76 4.81 16.88
CA THR A 62 -3.86 5.23 17.76
C THR A 62 -3.37 6.46 18.55
N PRO A 63 -3.68 7.70 18.10
CA PRO A 63 -3.14 8.92 18.69
C PRO A 63 -3.37 9.07 20.20
N SER A 64 -4.45 8.53 20.76
CA SER A 64 -4.68 8.55 22.21
C SER A 64 -3.62 7.79 23.01
N MET A 65 -2.96 6.81 22.39
CA MET A 65 -1.91 6.00 23.01
C MET A 65 -0.52 6.57 22.73
N THR A 66 -0.27 7.01 21.49
CA THR A 66 1.07 7.46 21.06
C THR A 66 1.31 8.95 21.22
N HIS A 67 0.26 9.75 21.44
CA HIS A 67 0.32 11.21 21.64
C HIS A 67 1.05 11.94 20.50
N VAL A 68 0.94 11.43 19.27
CA VAL A 68 1.56 12.05 18.09
C VAL A 68 0.75 13.28 17.67
N GLU A 69 1.44 14.28 17.12
CA GLU A 69 0.78 15.42 16.49
C GLU A 69 0.16 14.98 15.17
N VAL A 70 -1.16 15.11 15.06
CA VAL A 70 -1.92 14.75 13.86
C VAL A 70 -2.39 16.00 13.13
N ILE A 71 -2.11 16.08 11.84
CA ILE A 71 -2.63 17.12 10.96
C ILE A 71 -4.08 16.79 10.63
N GLY A 72 -4.95 17.74 10.96
CA GLY A 72 -6.38 17.74 10.69
C GLY A 72 -7.24 17.11 11.77
N LYS A 73 -8.56 17.28 11.62
CA LYS A 73 -9.52 16.80 12.61
C LYS A 73 -9.62 15.27 12.59
N LEU A 74 -9.33 14.64 13.72
CA LEU A 74 -9.57 13.21 13.94
C LEU A 74 -11.08 12.93 14.06
N GLN A 75 -11.60 12.07 13.20
CA GLN A 75 -12.97 11.54 13.31
C GLN A 75 -13.02 10.23 14.11
N SER A 76 -11.88 9.57 14.24
CA SER A 76 -11.67 8.36 15.03
C SER A 76 -10.26 8.39 15.62
N ASP A 77 -9.98 7.53 16.59
CA ASP A 77 -8.67 7.39 17.20
C ASP A 77 -7.70 6.60 16.31
N TYR A 78 -7.46 7.13 15.10
CA TYR A 78 -6.68 6.49 14.06
C TYR A 78 -6.02 7.57 13.18
N ALA A 79 -4.71 7.42 12.91
CA ALA A 79 -3.95 8.31 12.04
C ALA A 79 -2.96 7.52 11.17
N LEU A 80 -2.67 8.08 9.98
CA LEU A 80 -1.75 7.51 9.01
C LEU A 80 -0.46 8.32 8.94
N SER A 81 0.68 7.65 9.00
CA SER A 81 1.99 8.26 8.73
C SER A 81 2.26 8.21 7.23
N VAL A 82 2.58 9.36 6.64
CA VAL A 82 2.96 9.45 5.23
C VAL A 82 4.39 9.96 5.13
N MET A 83 5.25 9.20 4.46
CA MET A 83 6.60 9.61 4.09
C MET A 83 6.59 10.18 2.67
N PHE A 84 7.17 11.38 2.49
CA PHE A 84 7.10 12.10 1.22
C PHE A 84 8.30 11.82 0.32
N ASN A 85 8.06 11.77 -0.99
CA ASN A 85 9.10 11.46 -1.99
C ASN A 85 10.13 12.59 -2.14
N ASP A 86 9.71 13.83 -1.89
CA ASP A 86 10.50 15.03 -2.18
C ASP A 86 11.55 15.35 -1.11
N ALA A 87 11.54 14.66 0.02
CA ALA A 87 12.45 14.93 1.12
C ALA A 87 12.88 13.65 1.84
N LYS A 88 14.20 13.42 1.92
CA LYS A 88 14.77 12.38 2.77
C LYS A 88 14.35 12.65 4.23
N HIS A 89 13.54 11.76 4.79
CA HIS A 89 13.14 11.71 6.21
C HIS A 89 12.05 12.68 6.69
N VAL A 90 11.24 13.25 5.79
CA VAL A 90 10.03 13.97 6.24
C VAL A 90 8.85 13.02 6.20
N SER A 91 8.36 12.63 7.38
CA SER A 91 7.05 12.01 7.55
C SER A 91 6.19 12.84 8.48
N ALA A 92 4.87 12.77 8.29
CA ALA A 92 3.89 13.41 9.15
C ALA A 92 2.67 12.51 9.34
N TRP A 93 1.95 12.73 10.44
CA TRP A 93 0.73 11.99 10.76
C TRP A 93 -0.50 12.79 10.32
N PHE A 94 -1.41 12.12 9.64
CA PHE A 94 -2.62 12.74 9.08
C PHE A 94 -3.87 12.03 9.57
N SER A 95 -4.94 12.81 9.72
CA SER A 95 -6.29 12.27 9.74
C SER A 95 -6.55 11.52 8.42
N PRO A 96 -7.15 10.31 8.46
CA PRO A 96 -7.36 9.49 7.26
C PRO A 96 -8.13 10.20 6.15
N ASP A 97 -9.03 11.12 6.50
CA ASP A 97 -9.83 11.86 5.53
C ASP A 97 -9.00 12.86 4.70
N LEU A 98 -7.77 13.18 5.12
CA LEU A 98 -6.84 14.04 4.38
C LEU A 98 -5.91 13.26 3.46
N VAL A 99 -5.96 11.93 3.48
CA VAL A 99 -5.10 11.05 2.68
C VAL A 99 -5.93 10.42 1.57
N GLU A 100 -5.52 10.64 0.32
CA GLU A 100 -6.14 10.06 -0.87
C GLU A 100 -5.29 8.91 -1.38
N PHE A 101 -5.90 7.73 -1.47
CA PHE A 101 -5.29 6.59 -2.13
C PHE A 101 -5.00 6.90 -3.61
N VAL A 102 -3.82 6.53 -4.08
CA VAL A 102 -3.42 6.62 -5.50
C VAL A 102 -3.25 5.24 -6.09
N ASP A 103 -2.37 4.41 -5.50
CA ASP A 103 -2.09 3.05 -5.95
C ASP A 103 -1.43 2.21 -4.84
N HIS A 104 -1.36 0.90 -5.05
CA HIS A 104 -0.74 -0.04 -4.12
C HIS A 104 0.79 -0.16 -4.27
N GLY A 105 1.48 0.74 -4.97
CA GLY A 105 2.93 0.69 -5.10
C GLY A 105 3.45 -0.58 -5.79
N ALA A 106 2.76 -1.02 -6.85
CA ALA A 106 3.09 -2.25 -7.58
C ALA A 106 4.56 -2.25 -8.03
N GLY A 107 5.21 -3.41 -7.92
CA GLY A 107 6.63 -3.58 -8.23
C GLY A 107 7.58 -3.24 -7.08
N THR A 108 7.08 -2.78 -5.93
CA THR A 108 7.90 -2.63 -4.72
C THR A 108 8.50 -3.97 -4.32
N GLU A 109 9.82 -4.03 -4.16
CA GLU A 109 10.56 -5.23 -3.82
C GLU A 109 11.10 -5.16 -2.38
N ILE A 110 10.83 -6.19 -1.60
CA ILE A 110 11.44 -6.41 -0.28
C ILE A 110 12.39 -7.60 -0.40
N VAL A 111 13.65 -7.42 0.00
CA VAL A 111 14.64 -8.50 0.08
C VAL A 111 15.19 -8.56 1.51
N ILE A 112 14.95 -9.68 2.20
CA ILE A 112 15.43 -9.95 3.55
C ILE A 112 16.10 -11.32 3.55
N GLY A 113 17.43 -11.34 3.50
CA GLY A 113 18.19 -12.60 3.44
C GLY A 113 17.86 -13.41 2.18
N ASP A 114 17.27 -14.59 2.36
CA ASP A 114 16.83 -15.50 1.30
C ASP A 114 15.35 -15.32 0.91
N TYR A 115 14.66 -14.37 1.54
CA TYR A 115 13.28 -14.00 1.24
C TYR A 115 13.24 -12.78 0.31
N LYS A 116 12.52 -12.91 -0.79
CA LYS A 116 12.16 -11.83 -1.71
C LYS A 116 10.64 -11.76 -1.81
N ALA A 117 10.06 -10.57 -1.74
CA ALA A 117 8.65 -10.34 -2.02
C ALA A 117 8.48 -9.16 -2.97
N VAL A 118 7.56 -9.26 -3.93
CA VAL A 118 7.21 -8.19 -4.88
C VAL A 118 5.75 -7.83 -4.71
N ARG A 119 5.45 -6.54 -4.56
CA ARG A 119 4.08 -6.05 -4.36
C ARG A 119 3.30 -6.02 -5.67
N ASN A 120 2.10 -6.59 -5.67
CA ASN A 120 1.18 -6.61 -6.80
C ASN A 120 0.32 -5.34 -6.87
N ALA A 121 -0.32 -5.12 -8.01
CA ALA A 121 -1.20 -3.97 -8.24
C ALA A 121 -2.51 -4.01 -7.46
N ASP A 122 -2.87 -5.14 -6.87
CA ASP A 122 -4.00 -5.32 -5.96
C ASP A 122 -3.60 -5.21 -4.48
N GLY A 123 -2.33 -4.89 -4.19
CA GLY A 123 -1.79 -4.78 -2.84
C GLY A 123 -1.31 -6.10 -2.21
N THR A 124 -1.49 -7.24 -2.89
CA THR A 124 -0.96 -8.53 -2.45
C THR A 124 0.56 -8.63 -2.67
N TRP A 125 1.19 -9.68 -2.13
CA TRP A 125 2.64 -9.90 -2.24
C TRP A 125 2.95 -11.25 -2.90
N ASP A 126 3.79 -11.22 -3.94
CA ASP A 126 4.38 -12.41 -4.54
C ASP A 126 5.68 -12.75 -3.83
N GLU A 127 5.64 -13.79 -2.99
CA GLU A 127 6.77 -14.20 -2.16
C GLU A 127 7.60 -15.32 -2.78
N THR A 128 8.92 -15.20 -2.70
CA THR A 128 9.88 -16.23 -3.09
C THR A 128 10.90 -16.42 -1.98
N LYS A 129 10.94 -17.63 -1.40
CA LYS A 129 12.03 -18.07 -0.51
C LYS A 129 13.02 -18.90 -1.30
N SER A 130 14.26 -18.45 -1.42
CA SER A 130 15.31 -19.28 -1.99
C SER A 130 15.73 -20.35 -0.96
N ARG A 131 15.62 -21.64 -1.30
CA ARG A 131 16.06 -22.75 -0.42
C ARG A 131 17.58 -22.87 -0.32
N LYS A 132 18.35 -21.78 -0.30
CA LYS A 132 19.79 -21.90 -0.08
C LYS A 132 20.03 -22.01 1.42
N PRO A 133 20.45 -23.18 1.95
CA PRO A 133 20.77 -23.28 3.36
C PRO A 133 21.89 -22.29 3.66
N ILE A 134 21.69 -21.44 4.67
CA ILE A 134 22.76 -20.67 5.30
C ILE A 134 23.84 -21.69 5.64
N ALA A 135 24.96 -21.66 4.92
CA ALA A 135 26.07 -22.56 5.17
C ALA A 135 26.52 -22.32 6.61
N LYS A 136 26.26 -23.29 7.51
CA LYS A 136 26.78 -23.24 8.87
C LYS A 136 28.29 -23.03 8.76
N PRO A 137 28.90 -22.08 9.51
CA PRO A 137 30.35 -21.96 9.51
C PRO A 137 30.93 -23.33 9.88
N ALA A 138 31.80 -23.85 9.03
CA ALA A 138 32.42 -25.15 9.23
C ALA A 138 33.05 -25.17 10.63
N LYS A 139 32.62 -26.09 11.49
CA LYS A 139 33.23 -26.30 12.81
C LYS A 139 34.70 -26.66 12.56
N LYS A 140 35.61 -25.70 12.73
CA LYS A 140 37.05 -26.00 12.74
C LYS A 140 37.29 -26.92 13.93
N SER A 141 37.70 -28.15 13.63
CA SER A 141 38.08 -29.16 14.63
C SER A 141 39.29 -28.65 15.42
N TRP A 142 39.06 -28.20 16.65
CA TRP A 142 40.08 -27.70 17.59
C TRP A 142 41.15 -28.77 17.95
N TRP A 143 40.90 -30.04 17.64
CA TRP A 143 41.75 -31.20 17.94
C TRP A 143 42.82 -31.56 16.89
N LYS A 144 43.02 -30.75 15.85
CA LYS A 144 44.09 -31.00 14.85
C LYS A 144 45.45 -30.33 15.19
N PHE A 145 45.63 -29.86 16.42
CA PHE A 145 46.84 -29.17 16.89
C PHE A 145 47.42 -29.78 18.18
N TRP A 146 47.18 -31.07 18.44
CA TRP A 146 47.86 -31.91 19.43
C TRP A 146 48.21 -33.25 18.81
#